data_AF-A0A5J4ZY36-F1
#
_entry.id   AF-A0A5J4ZY36-F1
#
_cell.length_a   1.000
_cell.length_b   1.000
_cell.length_c   1.000
_cell.angle_alpha   90.00
_cell.angle_beta   90.00
_cell.angle_gamma   90.00
#
_symmetry.space_group_name_H-M   'P 1'
#
loop_
_entity.id
_entity.type
_entity.pdbx_description
1 polymer ?
#
loop_
_entity_poly.entity_id
_entity_poly.type
_entity_poly.pdbx_seq_one_letter_code
_entity_poly.pdbx_strand_id
1 'polypeptide(L)'
;MLSLNSPQHCTHSRSSLISDIHRTPRHRLSVFPPPPQQLPVTPSIPQRYPHFRIRSLDAAQPYDYESQISHRFAKFTKLKIAIIGFGNFGQFLAKTLVCQGHTVLAHSRSNHSDIATKLGISFFADANDLCEEHPEVMLLCTSIMSTEKVLRSLPLQRLKRSTLFVDVLSVKEFPRNLFLQILPLDFDILCTHPMFGPESGKDDWNRLPFVYDMVRIGSDESRVSRCERFLDIFAKEGCRMMEMTCAEHDRHAAGSQFITHTMGRVLEKLRLEPTPINTKGYETLLNLVKNTASDSFDLYYGLFMYNKNAMEQLERLDLAFESLKKELFGHLHDVLRKQLFGKAEGLDAPEKRPMLSKLPKNGATLPPPSETVLPGSVVQ
;
A
#
# COMPACT_ATOMS: atom_id res chain seq x y z
N MET A 1 -22.61 -49.20 11.57
CA MET A 1 -21.32 -49.60 12.19
C MET A 1 -20.73 -48.33 12.77
N LEU A 2 -20.53 -48.17 14.09
CA LEU A 2 -19.73 -48.99 15.03
C LEU A 2 -18.23 -48.95 14.66
N SER A 3 -17.29 -48.61 15.55
CA SER A 3 -17.42 -48.25 16.98
C SER A 3 -16.31 -47.25 17.45
N LEU A 4 -16.37 -46.86 18.73
CA LEU A 4 -15.43 -45.95 19.41
C LEU A 4 -14.08 -46.63 19.72
N ASN A 5 -13.06 -45.84 20.10
CA ASN A 5 -12.46 -45.96 21.45
C ASN A 5 -11.44 -44.87 21.83
N SER A 6 -11.54 -44.45 23.10
CA SER A 6 -10.62 -43.66 23.95
C SER A 6 -10.98 -43.99 25.41
N PRO A 7 -10.25 -43.58 26.47
CA PRO A 7 -8.87 -43.10 26.58
C PRO A 7 -8.04 -43.98 27.56
N GLN A 8 -6.83 -43.57 27.97
CA GLN A 8 -6.23 -44.01 29.24
C GLN A 8 -5.55 -42.86 30.00
N HIS A 9 -5.75 -42.84 31.32
CA HIS A 9 -4.98 -42.08 32.32
C HIS A 9 -3.86 -42.97 32.89
N CYS A 10 -2.83 -42.34 33.48
CA CYS A 10 -2.09 -42.96 34.59
C CYS A 10 -1.62 -41.89 35.57
N THR A 11 -1.60 -42.21 36.87
CA THR A 11 -1.27 -41.29 37.98
C THR A 11 -0.63 -42.05 39.15
N HIS A 12 0.49 -41.53 39.69
CA HIS A 12 1.07 -41.83 41.01
C HIS A 12 2.14 -40.73 41.28
N SER A 13 2.21 -40.01 42.41
CA SER A 13 2.40 -40.39 43.83
C SER A 13 3.89 -40.50 44.23
N ARG A 14 4.39 -40.09 45.41
CA ARG A 14 3.96 -39.12 46.48
C ARG A 14 5.02 -39.11 47.60
N SER A 15 5.61 -37.96 47.95
CA SER A 15 6.34 -37.73 49.23
C SER A 15 6.72 -36.24 49.36
N SER A 16 6.71 -35.49 50.48
CA SER A 16 6.37 -35.64 51.91
C SER A 16 7.55 -35.29 52.84
N LEU A 17 7.48 -34.12 53.50
CA LEU A 17 8.13 -33.62 54.75
C LEU A 17 7.69 -32.12 54.82
N ILE A 18 7.06 -31.55 55.86
CA ILE A 18 7.46 -31.39 57.28
C ILE A 18 8.74 -30.55 57.39
N SER A 19 8.80 -29.37 58.03
CA SER A 19 7.77 -28.48 58.64
C SER A 19 8.36 -27.03 58.71
N ASP A 20 7.91 -26.00 59.45
CA ASP A 20 6.96 -25.86 60.57
C ASP A 20 6.40 -24.41 60.71
N ILE A 21 5.71 -24.12 61.83
CA ILE A 21 4.94 -22.91 62.13
C ILE A 21 5.54 -22.17 63.36
N HIS A 22 5.73 -20.84 63.35
CA HIS A 22 5.16 -19.90 64.36
C HIS A 22 5.72 -18.44 64.45
N ARG A 23 4.76 -17.51 64.64
CA ARG A 23 4.70 -16.34 65.57
C ARG A 23 5.78 -15.22 65.56
N THR A 24 5.30 -14.05 65.14
CA THR A 24 5.48 -12.72 65.78
C THR A 24 4.89 -12.70 67.22
N PRO A 25 5.09 -11.71 68.16
CA PRO A 25 5.05 -10.25 67.86
C PRO A 25 5.68 -9.18 68.83
N ARG A 26 5.53 -7.90 68.44
CA ARG A 26 5.31 -6.66 69.27
C ARG A 26 6.41 -6.03 70.18
N HIS A 27 6.77 -4.77 69.84
CA HIS A 27 6.80 -3.53 70.69
C HIS A 27 7.73 -3.43 71.94
N ARG A 28 8.11 -2.25 72.52
CA ARG A 28 7.74 -0.80 72.42
C ARG A 28 8.80 0.11 73.14
N LEU A 29 9.03 1.36 72.69
CA LEU A 29 9.47 2.58 73.49
C LEU A 29 10.83 2.55 74.25
N SER A 30 11.47 3.63 74.77
CA SER A 30 11.56 5.11 74.52
C SER A 30 12.53 5.78 75.53
N VAL A 31 13.11 6.99 75.30
CA VAL A 31 13.48 8.09 76.28
C VAL A 31 14.44 9.17 75.66
N PHE A 32 14.56 10.38 76.26
CA PHE A 32 15.34 11.57 75.79
C PHE A 32 16.62 11.92 76.66
N PRO A 33 16.99 13.19 77.03
CA PRO A 33 18.25 13.92 76.67
C PRO A 33 19.13 14.28 77.92
N PRO A 34 20.10 15.25 77.97
CA PRO A 34 20.75 16.20 77.00
C PRO A 34 22.31 15.97 76.96
N PRO A 35 23.33 16.90 77.04
CA PRO A 35 23.50 18.38 76.92
C PRO A 35 24.63 18.87 75.94
N PRO A 36 24.95 20.20 75.83
CA PRO A 36 25.86 20.77 74.80
C PRO A 36 26.98 21.75 75.27
N GLN A 37 27.89 22.14 74.34
CA GLN A 37 28.76 23.36 74.29
C GLN A 37 29.52 23.37 72.94
N GLN A 38 30.12 24.42 72.37
CA GLN A 38 29.89 25.87 72.14
C GLN A 38 31.02 26.33 71.16
N LEU A 39 30.93 27.51 70.53
CA LEU A 39 31.88 28.02 69.51
C LEU A 39 32.91 29.04 70.09
N PRO A 40 34.01 29.32 69.35
CA PRO A 40 34.35 30.71 69.03
C PRO A 40 34.78 30.95 67.57
N VAL A 41 35.19 32.20 67.25
CA VAL A 41 35.26 32.80 65.89
C VAL A 41 36.71 33.15 65.45
N THR A 42 36.86 33.54 64.17
CA THR A 42 38.08 33.79 63.36
C THR A 42 39.05 34.89 63.87
N PRO A 43 40.27 34.99 63.27
CA PRO A 43 40.48 36.07 62.28
C PRO A 43 41.37 35.74 61.05
N SER A 44 41.34 36.69 60.10
CA SER A 44 41.97 36.85 58.76
C SER A 44 43.40 36.34 58.43
N ILE A 45 43.52 35.64 57.29
CA ILE A 45 44.21 36.06 56.01
C ILE A 45 45.44 37.00 56.16
N PRO A 46 46.65 36.65 55.61
CA PRO A 46 46.83 36.67 54.15
C PRO A 46 47.74 35.61 53.46
N GLN A 47 47.30 35.28 52.24
CA GLN A 47 48.01 34.79 51.03
C GLN A 47 49.48 34.33 51.12
N ARG A 48 49.68 33.02 50.85
CA ARG A 48 50.65 32.54 49.83
C ARG A 48 49.97 31.46 48.99
N TYR A 49 50.27 31.41 47.68
CA TYR A 49 49.62 30.50 46.73
C TYR A 49 49.98 29.03 46.96
N PRO A 50 49.00 28.11 47.01
CA PRO A 50 49.19 26.70 46.68
C PRO A 50 48.55 26.37 45.32
N HIS A 51 49.11 25.38 44.63
CA HIS A 51 48.69 24.92 43.30
C HIS A 51 47.17 24.71 43.15
N PHE A 52 46.63 25.12 41.99
CA PHE A 52 45.32 24.67 41.52
C PHE A 52 45.34 23.15 41.31
N ARG A 53 44.98 22.40 42.36
CA ARG A 53 44.69 20.97 42.23
C ARG A 53 43.36 20.81 41.51
N ILE A 54 43.42 20.77 40.18
CA ILE A 54 42.26 20.51 39.32
C ILE A 54 41.62 19.20 39.77
N ARG A 55 40.51 19.30 40.49
CA ARG A 55 39.56 18.21 40.62
C ARG A 55 38.78 18.19 39.31
N SER A 56 39.10 17.25 38.44
CA SER A 56 38.18 16.82 37.40
C SER A 56 36.91 16.35 38.10
N LEU A 57 35.87 17.19 38.11
CA LEU A 57 34.50 16.71 38.23
C LEU A 57 34.31 15.76 37.07
N ASP A 58 33.96 14.51 37.37
CA ASP A 58 33.77 13.49 36.35
C ASP A 58 32.50 13.79 35.56
N ALA A 59 32.69 14.46 34.43
CA ALA A 59 31.63 14.88 33.51
C ALA A 59 31.37 13.82 32.42
N ALA A 60 31.75 12.55 32.64
CA ALA A 60 31.56 11.45 31.70
C ALA A 60 30.10 10.96 31.59
N GLN A 61 29.14 11.87 31.41
CA GLN A 61 27.74 11.58 31.06
C GLN A 61 27.10 12.47 29.95
N PRO A 62 27.76 12.77 28.80
CA PRO A 62 27.05 13.24 27.60
C PRO A 62 26.42 12.08 26.79
N TYR A 63 27.10 10.93 26.76
CA TYR A 63 26.89 9.87 25.75
C TYR A 63 25.56 9.10 25.91
N ASP A 64 25.11 8.93 27.14
CA ASP A 64 23.84 8.27 27.45
C ASP A 64 22.62 9.15 27.10
N TYR A 65 22.77 10.47 27.05
CA TYR A 65 21.65 11.37 26.76
C TYR A 65 21.31 11.39 25.26
N GLU A 66 22.31 11.47 24.38
CA GLU A 66 22.10 11.41 22.93
C GLU A 66 21.59 10.04 22.47
N SER A 67 22.08 8.96 23.08
CA SER A 67 21.59 7.60 22.79
C SER A 67 20.19 7.35 23.34
N GLN A 68 19.84 7.85 24.54
CA GLN A 68 18.47 7.81 25.06
C GLN A 68 17.50 8.67 24.24
N ILE A 69 17.91 9.86 23.77
CA ILE A 69 17.13 10.67 22.84
C ILE A 69 16.95 9.91 21.53
N SER A 70 18.02 9.41 20.92
CA SER A 70 17.96 8.68 19.65
C SER A 70 17.07 7.43 19.74
N HIS A 71 17.14 6.68 20.84
CA HIS A 71 16.29 5.53 21.10
C HIS A 71 14.82 5.92 21.34
N ARG A 72 14.56 7.04 22.03
CA ARG A 72 13.20 7.61 22.15
C ARG A 72 12.67 8.07 20.79
N PHE A 73 13.47 8.78 20.00
CA PHE A 73 13.11 9.31 18.68
C PHE A 73 12.84 8.17 17.67
N ALA A 74 13.67 7.12 17.70
CA ALA A 74 13.40 5.88 16.99
C ALA A 74 12.07 5.27 17.44
N LYS A 75 11.83 5.12 18.75
CA LYS A 75 10.58 4.58 19.29
C LYS A 75 9.34 5.45 18.98
N PHE A 76 9.49 6.77 18.83
CA PHE A 76 8.44 7.68 18.38
C PHE A 76 8.18 7.62 16.87
N THR A 77 9.10 7.08 16.06
CA THR A 77 8.86 6.90 14.61
C THR A 77 8.26 5.53 14.28
N LYS A 78 8.63 4.43 14.96
CA LYS A 78 8.14 3.07 14.62
C LYS A 78 6.66 2.88 14.92
N LEU A 79 5.89 2.40 13.94
CA LEU A 79 4.45 2.11 14.05
C LEU A 79 4.19 0.63 14.39
N LYS A 80 3.07 0.34 15.05
CA LYS A 80 2.48 -1.02 15.09
C LYS A 80 1.46 -1.19 13.95
N ILE A 81 1.81 -2.00 12.94
CA ILE A 81 1.07 -2.14 11.68
C ILE A 81 0.55 -3.58 11.56
N ALA A 82 -0.75 -3.76 11.35
CA ALA A 82 -1.37 -5.05 11.07
C ALA A 82 -1.70 -5.19 9.59
N ILE A 83 -1.13 -6.20 8.93
CA ILE A 83 -1.36 -6.50 7.51
C ILE A 83 -2.53 -7.48 7.39
N ILE A 84 -3.60 -7.04 6.74
CA ILE A 84 -4.78 -7.84 6.43
C ILE A 84 -4.68 -8.33 4.99
N GLY A 85 -4.48 -9.63 4.80
CA GLY A 85 -4.21 -10.23 3.48
C GLY A 85 -2.73 -10.43 3.22
N PHE A 86 -2.08 -11.26 4.05
CA PHE A 86 -0.64 -11.57 3.97
C PHE A 86 -0.25 -12.48 2.78
N GLY A 87 -0.75 -12.20 1.57
CA GLY A 87 -0.31 -12.81 0.31
C GLY A 87 0.89 -12.07 -0.30
N ASN A 88 1.20 -12.31 -1.59
CA ASN A 88 2.40 -11.82 -2.28
C ASN A 88 2.70 -10.33 -2.03
N PHE A 89 1.70 -9.46 -2.17
CA PHE A 89 1.87 -8.00 -2.00
C PHE A 89 2.03 -7.60 -0.53
N GLY A 90 1.26 -8.21 0.38
CA GLY A 90 1.40 -8.00 1.82
C GLY A 90 2.78 -8.44 2.33
N GLN A 91 3.27 -9.59 1.89
CA GLN A 91 4.61 -10.10 2.20
C GLN A 91 5.73 -9.24 1.59
N PHE A 92 5.50 -8.64 0.41
CA PHE A 92 6.42 -7.71 -0.23
C PHE A 92 6.60 -6.43 0.59
N LEU A 93 5.50 -5.75 0.95
CA LEU A 93 5.57 -4.57 1.82
C LEU A 93 6.14 -4.91 3.21
N ALA A 94 5.75 -6.05 3.78
CA ALA A 94 6.16 -6.45 5.12
C ALA A 94 7.68 -6.54 5.32
N LYS A 95 8.43 -6.94 4.29
CA LYS A 95 9.90 -6.95 4.33
C LYS A 95 10.44 -5.56 4.67
N THR A 96 10.03 -4.54 3.91
CA THR A 96 10.44 -3.15 4.11
C THR A 96 9.99 -2.61 5.46
N LEU A 97 8.75 -2.90 5.87
CA LEU A 97 8.23 -2.50 7.18
C LEU A 97 9.08 -3.04 8.34
N VAL A 98 9.49 -4.33 8.28
CA VAL A 98 10.38 -4.94 9.28
C VAL A 98 11.81 -4.40 9.17
N CYS A 99 12.35 -4.21 7.97
CA CYS A 99 13.69 -3.62 7.76
C CYS A 99 13.77 -2.19 8.32
N GLN A 100 12.71 -1.39 8.19
CA GLN A 100 12.60 -0.08 8.82
C GLN A 100 12.32 -0.16 10.34
N GLY A 101 12.14 -1.35 10.92
CA GLY A 101 11.97 -1.57 12.35
C GLY A 101 10.56 -1.32 12.89
N HIS A 102 9.52 -1.42 12.05
CA HIS A 102 8.13 -1.31 12.47
C HIS A 102 7.65 -2.64 13.09
N THR A 103 6.76 -2.58 14.07
CA THR A 103 6.17 -3.81 14.66
C THR A 103 5.06 -4.30 13.74
N VAL A 104 5.35 -5.31 12.93
CA VAL A 104 4.41 -5.87 11.95
C VAL A 104 3.67 -7.08 12.53
N LEU A 105 2.34 -7.04 12.43
CA LEU A 105 1.44 -8.16 12.65
C LEU A 105 0.86 -8.59 11.30
N ALA A 106 0.43 -9.85 11.16
CA ALA A 106 -0.17 -10.36 9.94
C ALA A 106 -1.39 -11.23 10.20
N HIS A 107 -2.41 -11.09 9.35
CA HIS A 107 -3.56 -11.97 9.27
C HIS A 107 -3.91 -12.28 7.81
N SER A 108 -4.39 -13.49 7.54
CA SER A 108 -4.81 -13.92 6.21
C SER A 108 -5.77 -15.12 6.31
N ARG A 109 -6.63 -15.27 5.29
CA ARG A 109 -7.48 -16.46 5.11
C ARG A 109 -6.66 -17.75 4.98
N SER A 110 -5.47 -17.65 4.39
CA SER A 110 -4.54 -18.77 4.23
C SER A 110 -3.47 -18.72 5.32
N ASN A 111 -3.10 -19.86 5.90
CA ASN A 111 -2.01 -19.87 6.86
C ASN A 111 -0.68 -19.50 6.19
N HIS A 112 0.03 -18.53 6.76
CA HIS A 112 1.36 -18.10 6.34
C HIS A 112 2.32 -17.96 7.53
N SER A 113 2.04 -18.65 8.66
CA SER A 113 2.87 -18.70 9.87
C SER A 113 4.36 -18.76 9.57
N ASP A 114 4.77 -19.73 8.75
CA ASP A 114 6.17 -20.06 8.51
C ASP A 114 6.91 -18.98 7.73
N ILE A 115 6.19 -18.20 6.92
CA ILE A 115 6.73 -17.05 6.18
C ILE A 115 6.82 -15.84 7.13
N ALA A 116 5.78 -15.61 7.93
CA ALA A 116 5.75 -14.54 8.92
C ALA A 116 6.87 -14.71 9.96
N THR A 117 7.04 -15.90 10.55
CA THR A 117 8.12 -16.20 11.50
C THR A 117 9.51 -15.99 10.89
N LYS A 118 9.74 -16.39 9.63
CA LYS A 118 11.00 -16.12 8.90
C LYS A 118 11.28 -14.63 8.66
N LEU A 119 10.23 -13.80 8.67
CA LEU A 119 10.31 -12.35 8.55
C LEU A 119 10.24 -11.62 9.90
N GLY A 120 10.20 -12.33 11.04
CA GLY A 120 10.07 -11.71 12.37
C GLY A 120 8.68 -11.14 12.69
N ILE A 121 7.63 -11.64 12.02
CA ILE A 121 6.26 -11.13 12.05
C ILE A 121 5.35 -12.05 12.86
N SER A 122 4.53 -11.47 13.74
CA SER A 122 3.50 -12.21 14.48
C SER A 122 2.29 -12.47 13.57
N PHE A 123 2.02 -13.74 13.25
CA PHE A 123 0.87 -14.16 12.45
C PHE A 123 -0.30 -14.62 13.33
N PHE A 124 -1.51 -14.13 13.03
CA PHE A 124 -2.73 -14.41 13.77
C PHE A 124 -3.76 -15.11 12.87
N ALA A 125 -4.22 -16.29 13.31
CA ALA A 125 -5.23 -17.06 12.58
C ALA A 125 -6.64 -16.45 12.72
N ASP A 126 -6.97 -15.87 13.87
CA ASP A 126 -8.19 -15.09 14.10
C ASP A 126 -7.90 -13.58 13.99
N ALA A 127 -8.81 -12.84 13.38
CA ALA A 127 -8.79 -11.37 13.35
C ALA A 127 -9.17 -10.75 14.72
N ASN A 128 -9.83 -11.50 15.61
CA ASN A 128 -10.10 -11.07 16.99
C ASN A 128 -8.80 -10.81 17.77
N ASP A 129 -7.92 -11.81 17.80
CA ASP A 129 -6.63 -11.74 18.50
C ASP A 129 -5.74 -10.62 17.93
N LEU A 130 -5.72 -10.48 16.60
CA LEU A 130 -5.01 -9.39 15.90
C LEU A 130 -5.49 -7.99 16.32
N CYS A 131 -6.79 -7.81 16.58
CA CYS A 131 -7.34 -6.52 16.99
C CYS A 131 -7.12 -6.21 18.48
N GLU A 132 -7.02 -7.23 19.35
CA GLU A 132 -6.62 -7.05 20.76
C GLU A 132 -5.16 -6.60 20.91
N GLU A 133 -4.29 -6.92 19.95
CA GLU A 133 -2.95 -6.32 19.86
C GLU A 133 -2.98 -4.79 19.59
N HIS A 134 -4.15 -4.21 19.36
CA HIS A 134 -4.42 -2.78 19.18
C HIS A 134 -3.43 -2.05 18.24
N PRO A 135 -3.29 -2.50 16.98
CA PRO A 135 -2.44 -1.85 15.99
C PRO A 135 -2.82 -0.38 15.76
N GLU A 136 -1.81 0.44 15.47
CA GLU A 136 -2.00 1.83 15.08
C GLU A 136 -2.52 1.93 13.64
N VAL A 137 -2.06 1.03 12.76
CA VAL A 137 -2.42 1.00 11.34
C VAL A 137 -2.94 -0.38 10.93
N MET A 138 -4.08 -0.41 10.25
CA MET A 138 -4.69 -1.58 9.61
C MET A 138 -4.49 -1.47 8.10
N LEU A 139 -3.53 -2.24 7.56
CA LEU A 139 -3.11 -2.19 6.17
C LEU A 139 -3.73 -3.33 5.36
N LEU A 140 -4.66 -3.01 4.46
CA LEU A 140 -5.41 -3.99 3.67
C LEU A 140 -4.70 -4.29 2.34
N CYS A 141 -4.05 -5.46 2.29
CA CYS A 141 -3.37 -6.04 1.13
C CYS A 141 -4.17 -7.21 0.49
N THR A 142 -5.49 -7.17 0.64
CA THR A 142 -6.42 -8.17 0.06
C THR A 142 -6.63 -7.94 -1.44
N SER A 143 -7.10 -8.96 -2.18
CA SER A 143 -7.52 -8.74 -3.57
C SER A 143 -8.77 -7.89 -3.63
N ILE A 144 -8.89 -7.04 -4.65
CA ILE A 144 -10.01 -6.10 -4.86
C ILE A 144 -11.37 -6.83 -4.68
N MET A 145 -11.53 -7.99 -5.32
CA MET A 145 -12.73 -8.84 -5.26
C MET A 145 -13.11 -9.34 -3.85
N SER A 146 -12.19 -9.32 -2.88
CA SER A 146 -12.38 -9.87 -1.53
C SER A 146 -12.39 -8.82 -0.42
N THR A 147 -11.91 -7.60 -0.69
CA THR A 147 -11.69 -6.54 0.30
C THR A 147 -12.95 -6.18 1.08
N GLU A 148 -14.12 -6.07 0.44
CA GLU A 148 -15.39 -5.82 1.13
C GLU A 148 -15.75 -6.93 2.13
N LYS A 149 -15.68 -8.19 1.71
CA LYS A 149 -16.00 -9.34 2.59
C LYS A 149 -15.06 -9.39 3.80
N VAL A 150 -13.77 -9.12 3.58
CA VAL A 150 -12.77 -9.12 4.65
C VAL A 150 -12.99 -7.94 5.60
N LEU A 151 -13.16 -6.71 5.09
CA LEU A 151 -13.41 -5.54 5.92
C LEU A 151 -14.67 -5.67 6.78
N ARG A 152 -15.77 -6.21 6.22
CA ARG A 152 -17.02 -6.49 6.96
C ARG A 152 -16.87 -7.60 8.02
N SER A 153 -15.80 -8.39 7.98
CA SER A 153 -15.51 -9.45 8.95
C SER A 153 -14.54 -9.04 10.08
N LEU A 154 -13.91 -7.85 9.98
CA LEU A 154 -12.99 -7.37 11.01
C LEU A 154 -13.76 -6.95 12.28
N PRO A 155 -13.34 -7.34 13.48
CA PRO A 155 -13.98 -6.94 14.74
C PRO A 155 -13.56 -5.51 15.13
N LEU A 156 -14.05 -4.52 14.39
CA LEU A 156 -13.70 -3.10 14.51
C LEU A 156 -13.85 -2.55 15.93
N GLN A 157 -14.81 -3.08 16.70
CA GLN A 157 -15.06 -2.71 18.10
C GLN A 157 -13.92 -3.04 19.07
N ARG A 158 -12.97 -3.90 18.69
CA ARG A 158 -11.75 -4.22 19.47
C ARG A 158 -10.60 -3.25 19.19
N LEU A 159 -10.69 -2.43 18.14
CA LEU A 159 -9.65 -1.48 17.75
C LEU A 159 -9.79 -0.15 18.50
N LYS A 160 -8.68 0.59 18.59
CA LYS A 160 -8.70 1.98 19.07
C LYS A 160 -9.48 2.82 18.07
N ARG A 161 -10.32 3.74 18.56
CA ARG A 161 -11.18 4.57 17.71
C ARG A 161 -10.39 5.43 16.70
N SER A 162 -9.14 5.75 17.02
CA SER A 162 -8.19 6.48 16.17
C SER A 162 -7.21 5.59 15.38
N THR A 163 -7.47 4.29 15.22
CA THR A 163 -6.67 3.42 14.32
C THR A 163 -6.81 3.91 12.87
N LEU A 164 -5.69 3.93 12.14
CA LEU A 164 -5.63 4.33 10.73
C LEU A 164 -5.89 3.13 9.83
N PHE A 165 -6.92 3.19 9.00
CA PHE A 165 -7.15 2.23 7.93
C PHE A 165 -6.46 2.69 6.65
N VAL A 166 -5.70 1.78 6.05
CA VAL A 166 -4.99 1.98 4.78
C VAL A 166 -5.36 0.85 3.82
N ASP A 167 -5.58 1.17 2.56
CA ASP A 167 -5.61 0.18 1.49
C ASP A 167 -4.45 0.36 0.51
N VAL A 168 -4.05 -0.72 -0.16
CA VAL A 168 -3.06 -0.74 -1.25
C VAL A 168 -3.60 -1.42 -2.51
N LEU A 169 -4.91 -1.35 -2.76
CA LEU A 169 -5.53 -1.88 -3.99
C LEU A 169 -5.15 -1.01 -5.19
N SER A 170 -5.13 -1.61 -6.38
CA SER A 170 -4.89 -0.91 -7.65
C SER A 170 -6.08 -0.13 -8.22
N VAL A 171 -7.15 0.03 -7.45
CA VAL A 171 -8.28 0.94 -7.68
C VAL A 171 -8.54 1.72 -6.39
N LYS A 172 -9.10 2.92 -6.46
CA LYS A 172 -9.14 3.85 -5.31
C LYS A 172 -10.53 4.37 -4.97
N GLU A 173 -11.43 4.63 -5.92
CA GLU A 173 -12.80 5.05 -5.61
C GLU A 173 -13.57 3.95 -4.84
N PHE A 174 -13.35 2.68 -5.19
CA PHE A 174 -13.96 1.54 -4.49
C PHE A 174 -13.56 1.45 -3.01
N PRO A 175 -12.28 1.27 -2.63
CA PRO A 175 -11.90 1.17 -1.21
C PRO A 175 -12.23 2.45 -0.42
N ARG A 176 -12.09 3.64 -1.03
CA ARG A 176 -12.51 4.92 -0.42
C ARG A 176 -13.97 4.90 0.01
N ASN A 177 -14.87 4.58 -0.93
CA ASN A 177 -16.31 4.63 -0.67
C ASN A 177 -16.74 3.50 0.28
N LEU A 178 -16.13 2.32 0.15
CA LEU A 178 -16.30 1.18 1.04
C LEU A 178 -15.88 1.50 2.48
N PHE A 179 -14.72 2.15 2.68
CA PHE A 179 -14.26 2.60 3.99
C PHE A 179 -15.19 3.66 4.59
N LEU A 180 -15.59 4.67 3.82
CA LEU A 180 -16.52 5.70 4.28
C LEU A 180 -17.90 5.14 4.66
N GLN A 181 -18.34 4.04 4.05
CA GLN A 181 -19.60 3.36 4.37
C GLN A 181 -19.52 2.47 5.62
N ILE A 182 -18.36 1.84 5.90
CA ILE A 182 -18.24 0.77 6.91
C ILE A 182 -17.50 1.22 8.17
N LEU A 183 -16.48 2.06 8.06
CA LEU A 183 -15.64 2.45 9.19
C LEU A 183 -16.31 3.58 10.00
N PRO A 184 -16.52 3.41 11.33
CA PRO A 184 -17.07 4.45 12.20
C PRO A 184 -16.29 5.77 12.05
N LEU A 185 -16.99 6.90 12.21
CA LEU A 185 -16.47 8.25 11.91
C LEU A 185 -15.13 8.57 12.59
N ASP A 186 -14.88 7.99 13.76
CA ASP A 186 -13.66 8.22 14.54
C ASP A 186 -12.39 7.68 13.86
N PHE A 187 -12.48 6.66 13.00
CA PHE A 187 -11.31 6.00 12.40
C PHE A 187 -10.69 6.85 11.29
N ASP A 188 -9.36 6.89 11.22
CA ASP A 188 -8.63 7.56 10.15
C ASP A 188 -8.65 6.70 8.87
N ILE A 189 -8.70 7.32 7.68
CA ILE A 189 -8.73 6.68 6.37
C ILE A 189 -7.68 7.34 5.45
N LEU A 190 -6.76 6.52 4.93
CA LEU A 190 -5.78 6.88 3.92
C LEU A 190 -5.87 5.85 2.77
N CYS A 191 -6.24 6.28 1.57
CA CYS A 191 -6.31 5.38 0.41
C CYS A 191 -4.99 5.47 -0.38
N THR A 192 -4.31 4.35 -0.65
CA THR A 192 -2.99 4.38 -1.30
C THR A 192 -2.84 3.37 -2.43
N HIS A 193 -1.86 3.60 -3.31
CA HIS A 193 -1.44 2.63 -4.32
C HIS A 193 0.05 2.83 -4.61
N PRO A 194 0.94 1.95 -4.12
CA PRO A 194 2.27 1.80 -4.67
C PRO A 194 2.11 1.34 -6.12
N MET A 195 2.57 2.14 -7.10
CA MET A 195 2.44 1.83 -8.53
C MET A 195 3.49 0.79 -8.99
N PHE A 196 3.83 -0.14 -8.11
CA PHE A 196 4.89 -1.13 -8.22
C PHE A 196 4.59 -2.29 -7.27
N GLY A 197 5.18 -3.46 -7.54
CA GLY A 197 4.93 -4.68 -6.76
C GLY A 197 6.12 -5.65 -6.76
N PRO A 198 5.91 -6.92 -6.40
CA PRO A 198 6.97 -7.89 -6.15
C PRO A 198 7.98 -8.09 -7.29
N GLU A 199 7.59 -7.87 -8.55
CA GLU A 199 8.49 -7.96 -9.72
C GLU A 199 9.10 -6.61 -10.13
N SER A 200 8.39 -5.50 -9.92
CA SER A 200 8.75 -4.16 -10.45
C SER A 200 9.41 -3.23 -9.44
N GLY A 201 9.27 -3.49 -8.13
CA GLY A 201 10.00 -2.85 -7.05
C GLY A 201 10.84 -3.85 -6.23
N LYS A 202 11.37 -4.88 -6.91
CA LYS A 202 12.06 -6.01 -6.28
C LYS A 202 13.48 -5.68 -5.78
N ASP A 203 14.14 -4.74 -6.46
CA ASP A 203 15.56 -4.38 -6.24
C ASP A 203 15.68 -3.15 -5.33
N ASP A 204 14.93 -2.08 -5.65
CA ASP A 204 14.67 -0.92 -4.78
C ASP A 204 13.28 -0.31 -5.09
N TRP A 205 12.84 0.68 -4.30
CA TRP A 205 11.62 1.47 -4.57
C TRP A 205 11.93 2.93 -4.99
N ASN A 206 13.19 3.20 -5.34
CA ASN A 206 13.72 4.54 -5.55
C ASN A 206 13.11 5.16 -6.82
N ARG A 207 12.52 6.35 -6.68
CA ARG A 207 11.77 7.07 -7.71
C ARG A 207 10.53 6.34 -8.26
N LEU A 208 10.15 5.17 -7.72
CA LEU A 208 8.90 4.53 -8.08
C LEU A 208 7.71 5.36 -7.57
N PRO A 209 6.57 5.43 -8.28
CA PRO A 209 5.45 6.26 -7.85
C PRO A 209 4.68 5.59 -6.70
N PHE A 210 4.41 6.36 -5.64
CA PHE A 210 3.49 5.97 -4.57
C PHE A 210 2.36 6.99 -4.51
N VAL A 211 1.14 6.57 -4.85
CA VAL A 211 -0.05 7.44 -4.88
C VAL A 211 -0.81 7.36 -3.57
N TYR A 212 -1.32 8.49 -3.07
CA TYR A 212 -2.15 8.54 -1.86
C TYR A 212 -3.22 9.63 -1.89
N ASP A 213 -4.31 9.39 -1.14
CA ASP A 213 -5.43 10.30 -0.87
C ASP A 213 -5.75 10.27 0.64
N MET A 214 -5.62 11.41 1.32
CA MET A 214 -5.89 11.58 2.76
C MET A 214 -7.40 11.72 3.06
N VAL A 215 -8.17 10.72 2.64
CA VAL A 215 -9.64 10.69 2.61
C VAL A 215 -10.32 11.17 3.90
N ARG A 216 -9.81 10.78 5.07
CA ARG A 216 -10.34 11.23 6.38
C ARG A 216 -9.27 11.09 7.48
N ILE A 217 -8.50 12.13 7.73
CA ILE A 217 -7.58 12.20 8.89
C ILE A 217 -8.14 13.19 9.91
N GLY A 218 -8.20 12.80 11.18
CA GLY A 218 -8.65 13.69 12.27
C GLY A 218 -7.61 14.73 12.67
N SER A 219 -8.08 15.86 13.17
CA SER A 219 -7.26 17.06 13.47
C SER A 219 -6.32 16.93 14.67
N ASP A 220 -6.38 15.83 15.43
CA ASP A 220 -5.47 15.62 16.56
C ASP A 220 -4.04 15.39 16.06
N GLU A 221 -3.03 16.06 16.64
CA GLU A 221 -1.62 15.93 16.25
C GLU A 221 -1.16 14.46 16.18
N SER A 222 -1.63 13.63 17.11
CA SER A 222 -1.31 12.19 17.16
C SER A 222 -1.88 11.36 15.99
N ARG A 223 -2.85 11.88 15.25
CA ARG A 223 -3.49 11.25 14.08
C ARG A 223 -2.83 11.69 12.79
N VAL A 224 -2.62 13.01 12.65
CA VAL A 224 -1.81 13.60 11.59
C VAL A 224 -0.42 12.95 11.57
N SER A 225 0.28 12.96 12.70
CA SER A 225 1.61 12.34 12.82
C SER A 225 1.62 10.84 12.53
N ARG A 226 0.55 10.10 12.84
CA ARG A 226 0.43 8.67 12.47
C ARG A 226 0.32 8.47 10.96
N CYS A 227 -0.44 9.32 10.28
CA CYS A 227 -0.57 9.31 8.83
C CYS A 227 0.77 9.67 8.16
N GLU A 228 1.39 10.78 8.58
CA GLU A 228 2.71 11.22 8.11
C GLU A 228 3.77 10.12 8.29
N ARG A 229 3.87 9.53 9.48
CA ARG A 229 4.79 8.42 9.79
C ARG A 229 4.53 7.14 8.99
N PHE A 230 3.34 6.97 8.42
CA PHE A 230 3.04 5.87 7.51
C PHE A 230 3.45 6.21 6.07
N LEU A 231 3.21 7.44 5.60
CA LEU A 231 3.65 7.92 4.28
C LEU A 231 5.19 7.99 4.19
N ASP A 232 5.84 8.42 5.27
CA ASP A 232 7.29 8.52 5.46
C ASP A 232 8.02 7.16 5.26
N ILE A 233 7.34 6.04 5.45
CA ILE A 233 7.86 4.69 5.13
C ILE A 233 8.25 4.61 3.65
N PHE A 234 7.38 5.08 2.76
CA PHE A 234 7.61 5.04 1.31
C PHE A 234 8.55 6.18 0.87
N ALA A 235 8.46 7.35 1.50
CA ALA A 235 9.37 8.46 1.23
C ALA A 235 10.84 8.09 1.55
N LYS A 236 11.08 7.31 2.61
CA LYS A 236 12.43 6.85 3.02
C LYS A 236 13.07 5.86 2.04
N GLU A 237 12.29 5.05 1.36
CA GLU A 237 12.77 4.20 0.24
C GLU A 237 12.94 4.99 -1.07
N GLY A 238 12.77 6.31 -1.04
CA GLY A 238 12.94 7.20 -2.18
C GLY A 238 11.76 7.22 -3.16
N CYS A 239 10.58 6.72 -2.78
CA CYS A 239 9.40 6.78 -3.65
C CYS A 239 9.04 8.22 -4.02
N ARG A 240 8.56 8.42 -5.26
CA ARG A 240 7.89 9.67 -5.65
C ARG A 240 6.49 9.65 -5.05
N MET A 241 6.34 10.36 -3.94
CA MET A 241 5.07 10.56 -3.25
C MET A 241 4.16 11.46 -4.11
N MET A 242 3.00 10.95 -4.50
CA MET A 242 2.05 11.60 -5.41
C MET A 242 0.69 11.71 -4.72
N GLU A 243 0.38 12.88 -4.15
CA GLU A 243 -0.97 13.16 -3.63
C GLU A 243 -1.93 13.46 -4.80
N MET A 244 -3.07 12.77 -4.85
CA MET A 244 -4.19 13.06 -5.77
C MET A 244 -5.47 12.40 -5.27
N THR A 245 -6.64 12.87 -5.71
CA THR A 245 -7.89 12.23 -5.28
C THR A 245 -8.06 10.83 -5.86
N CYS A 246 -8.77 9.95 -5.15
CA CYS A 246 -9.09 8.60 -5.61
C CYS A 246 -9.74 8.55 -7.01
N ALA A 247 -10.56 9.55 -7.36
CA ALA A 247 -11.21 9.64 -8.66
C ALA A 247 -10.24 10.06 -9.79
N GLU A 248 -9.25 10.91 -9.48
CA GLU A 248 -8.18 11.23 -10.43
C GLU A 248 -7.24 10.05 -10.63
N HIS A 249 -6.87 9.35 -9.55
CA HIS A 249 -6.13 8.09 -9.66
C HIS A 249 -6.83 7.12 -10.60
N ASP A 250 -8.12 6.80 -10.37
CA ASP A 250 -8.81 5.79 -11.16
C ASP A 250 -8.98 6.21 -12.64
N ARG A 251 -9.21 7.50 -12.91
CA ARG A 251 -9.15 8.06 -14.27
C ARG A 251 -7.79 7.84 -14.93
N HIS A 252 -6.69 8.07 -14.22
CA HIS A 252 -5.33 7.88 -14.76
C HIS A 252 -4.94 6.41 -14.88
N ALA A 253 -5.30 5.56 -13.91
CA ALA A 253 -5.02 4.13 -13.89
C ALA A 253 -5.77 3.38 -15.00
N ALA A 254 -7.00 3.78 -15.33
CA ALA A 254 -7.73 3.23 -16.47
C ALA A 254 -6.98 3.43 -17.79
N GLY A 255 -6.53 4.66 -18.07
CA GLY A 255 -5.79 5.00 -19.29
C GLY A 255 -4.32 4.55 -19.32
N SER A 256 -3.81 3.93 -18.25
CA SER A 256 -2.41 3.49 -18.13
C SER A 256 -2.32 2.04 -17.68
N GLN A 257 -2.40 1.77 -16.37
CA GLN A 257 -2.31 0.42 -15.79
C GLN A 257 -3.30 -0.56 -16.45
N PHE A 258 -4.59 -0.24 -16.50
CA PHE A 258 -5.58 -1.17 -17.05
C PHE A 258 -5.32 -1.50 -18.53
N ILE A 259 -4.95 -0.50 -19.36
CA ILE A 259 -4.48 -0.74 -20.73
C ILE A 259 -3.20 -1.62 -20.77
N THR A 260 -2.23 -1.37 -19.88
CA THR A 260 -0.99 -2.16 -19.80
C THR A 260 -1.27 -3.63 -19.46
N HIS A 261 -2.12 -3.92 -18.46
CA HIS A 261 -2.53 -5.29 -18.15
C HIS A 261 -3.38 -5.90 -19.28
N THR A 262 -4.31 -5.14 -19.88
CA THR A 262 -5.12 -5.60 -21.02
C THR A 262 -4.24 -6.06 -22.18
N MET A 263 -3.28 -5.22 -22.60
CA MET A 263 -2.33 -5.56 -23.65
C MET A 263 -1.45 -6.76 -23.27
N GLY A 264 -0.92 -6.80 -22.04
CA GLY A 264 -0.17 -7.97 -21.56
C GLY A 264 -0.95 -9.27 -21.67
N ARG A 265 -2.23 -9.27 -21.26
CA ARG A 265 -3.13 -10.44 -21.36
C ARG A 265 -3.59 -10.76 -22.79
N VAL A 266 -3.67 -9.79 -23.69
CA VAL A 266 -3.88 -10.05 -25.13
C VAL A 266 -2.65 -10.72 -25.74
N LEU A 267 -1.45 -10.24 -25.43
CA LEU A 267 -0.18 -10.79 -25.93
C LEU A 267 0.11 -12.19 -25.34
N GLU A 268 -0.29 -12.44 -24.08
CA GLU A 268 -0.32 -13.77 -23.46
C GLU A 268 -1.26 -14.73 -24.22
N LYS A 269 -2.48 -14.28 -24.57
CA LYS A 269 -3.45 -15.06 -25.35
C LYS A 269 -3.00 -15.32 -26.79
N LEU A 270 -2.24 -14.40 -27.39
CA LEU A 270 -1.57 -14.58 -28.68
C LEU A 270 -0.38 -15.54 -28.63
N ARG A 271 0.06 -15.97 -27.44
CA ARG A 271 1.17 -16.90 -27.20
C ARG A 271 2.48 -16.42 -27.85
N LEU A 272 2.92 -15.20 -27.50
CA LEU A 272 4.24 -14.72 -27.93
C LEU A 272 5.36 -15.62 -27.42
N GLU A 273 6.21 -16.08 -28.32
CA GLU A 273 7.43 -16.84 -28.03
C GLU A 273 8.69 -16.06 -28.47
N PRO A 274 9.85 -16.25 -27.81
CA PRO A 274 11.10 -15.63 -28.22
C PRO A 274 11.63 -16.25 -29.53
N THR A 275 12.19 -15.43 -30.40
CA THR A 275 12.76 -15.82 -31.70
C THR A 275 14.26 -15.51 -31.77
N PRO A 276 15.02 -16.14 -32.69
CA PRO A 276 16.42 -15.78 -32.94
C PRO A 276 16.64 -14.35 -33.48
N ILE A 277 15.58 -13.63 -33.85
CA ILE A 277 15.62 -12.30 -34.49
C ILE A 277 14.81 -11.25 -33.72
N ASN A 278 14.69 -11.42 -32.40
CA ASN A 278 13.98 -10.49 -31.51
C ASN A 278 14.48 -9.05 -31.66
N THR A 279 13.56 -8.11 -31.90
CA THR A 279 13.85 -6.67 -31.81
C THR A 279 13.75 -6.19 -30.36
N LYS A 280 14.38 -5.06 -30.00
CA LYS A 280 14.25 -4.48 -28.65
C LYS A 280 12.82 -4.09 -28.28
N GLY A 281 11.99 -3.75 -29.27
CA GLY A 281 10.55 -3.58 -29.08
C GLY A 281 9.88 -4.90 -28.69
N TYR A 282 10.19 -6.00 -29.39
CA TYR A 282 9.62 -7.31 -29.09
C TYR A 282 10.10 -7.89 -27.75
N GLU A 283 11.37 -7.70 -27.37
CA GLU A 283 11.86 -8.01 -26.01
C GLU A 283 11.04 -7.28 -24.94
N THR A 284 10.65 -6.03 -25.20
CA THR A 284 9.79 -5.25 -24.28
C THR A 284 8.38 -5.83 -24.18
N LEU A 285 7.82 -6.35 -25.27
CA LEU A 285 6.51 -7.04 -25.26
C LEU A 285 6.57 -8.39 -24.52
N LEU A 286 7.64 -9.17 -24.68
CA LEU A 286 7.86 -10.41 -23.93
C LEU A 286 8.00 -10.13 -22.42
N ASN A 287 8.71 -9.06 -22.04
CA ASN A 287 8.79 -8.61 -20.65
C ASN A 287 7.44 -8.11 -20.11
N LEU A 288 6.64 -7.43 -20.92
CA LEU A 288 5.27 -7.03 -20.54
C LEU A 288 4.37 -8.25 -20.28
N VAL A 289 4.42 -9.27 -21.15
CA VAL A 289 3.70 -10.54 -20.93
C VAL A 289 4.16 -11.18 -19.63
N LYS A 290 5.47 -11.35 -19.42
CA LYS A 290 6.01 -11.93 -18.19
C LYS A 290 5.52 -11.20 -16.94
N ASN A 291 5.66 -9.88 -16.91
CA ASN A 291 5.31 -9.07 -15.74
C ASN A 291 3.80 -9.13 -15.42
N THR A 292 2.95 -9.01 -16.45
CA THR A 292 1.48 -9.02 -16.27
C THR A 292 0.91 -10.42 -16.05
N ALA A 293 1.60 -11.47 -16.47
CA ALA A 293 1.24 -12.87 -16.22
C ALA A 293 1.53 -13.32 -14.77
N SER A 294 2.52 -12.72 -14.11
CA SER A 294 2.84 -12.96 -12.68
C SER A 294 1.71 -12.54 -11.72
N ASP A 295 0.85 -11.60 -12.14
CA ASP A 295 -0.34 -11.19 -11.39
C ASP A 295 -1.50 -12.18 -11.53
N SER A 296 -2.44 -12.15 -10.59
CA SER A 296 -3.65 -12.96 -10.67
C SER A 296 -4.66 -12.40 -11.67
N PHE A 297 -5.49 -13.27 -12.27
CA PHE A 297 -6.63 -12.82 -13.06
C PHE A 297 -7.63 -12.02 -12.22
N ASP A 298 -7.82 -12.37 -10.94
CA ASP A 298 -8.63 -11.61 -9.97
C ASP A 298 -8.20 -10.14 -9.83
N LEU A 299 -6.90 -9.84 -9.93
CA LEU A 299 -6.42 -8.45 -9.91
C LEU A 299 -6.89 -7.72 -11.17
N TYR A 300 -6.63 -8.28 -12.35
CA TYR A 300 -7.02 -7.68 -13.64
C TYR A 300 -8.55 -7.53 -13.76
N TYR A 301 -9.32 -8.52 -13.34
CA TYR A 301 -10.78 -8.44 -13.30
C TYR A 301 -11.25 -7.38 -12.30
N GLY A 302 -10.57 -7.24 -11.16
CA GLY A 302 -10.78 -6.14 -10.21
C GLY A 302 -10.51 -4.75 -10.79
N LEU A 303 -9.45 -4.59 -11.61
CA LEU A 303 -9.17 -3.33 -12.33
C LEU A 303 -10.32 -2.94 -13.27
N PHE A 304 -10.95 -3.92 -13.93
CA PHE A 304 -12.11 -3.67 -14.79
C PHE A 304 -13.38 -3.38 -13.99
N MET A 305 -13.74 -4.25 -13.04
CA MET A 305 -15.04 -4.21 -12.34
C MET A 305 -15.19 -3.01 -11.40
N TYR A 306 -14.10 -2.53 -10.81
CA TYR A 306 -14.14 -1.50 -9.76
C TYR A 306 -13.56 -0.15 -10.18
N ASN A 307 -13.21 0.02 -11.46
CA ASN A 307 -12.85 1.31 -12.05
C ASN A 307 -13.85 1.65 -13.17
N LYS A 308 -14.79 2.56 -12.89
CA LYS A 308 -15.85 2.98 -13.82
C LYS A 308 -15.32 3.50 -15.17
N ASN A 309 -14.07 3.94 -15.23
CA ASN A 309 -13.44 4.48 -16.44
C ASN A 309 -12.84 3.38 -17.34
N ALA A 310 -12.72 2.14 -16.86
CA ALA A 310 -12.05 1.04 -17.58
C ALA A 310 -12.77 0.64 -18.88
N MET A 311 -14.11 0.64 -18.90
CA MET A 311 -14.89 0.27 -20.08
C MET A 311 -14.62 1.21 -21.27
N GLU A 312 -14.60 2.53 -21.04
CA GLU A 312 -14.28 3.53 -22.07
C GLU A 312 -12.89 3.28 -22.68
N GLN A 313 -11.90 2.90 -21.87
CA GLN A 313 -10.56 2.61 -22.37
C GLN A 313 -10.49 1.28 -23.15
N LEU A 314 -11.31 0.29 -22.79
CA LEU A 314 -11.45 -0.97 -23.53
C LEU A 314 -12.10 -0.75 -24.91
N GLU A 315 -13.19 0.02 -24.97
CA GLU A 315 -13.87 0.40 -26.22
C GLU A 315 -12.94 1.22 -27.13
N ARG A 316 -12.18 2.17 -26.55
CA ARG A 316 -11.19 2.97 -27.30
C ARG A 316 -10.03 2.12 -27.84
N LEU A 317 -9.64 1.05 -27.13
CA LEU A 317 -8.62 0.10 -27.59
C LEU A 317 -9.12 -0.72 -28.79
N ASP A 318 -10.36 -1.24 -28.72
CA ASP A 318 -10.99 -1.99 -29.82
C ASP A 318 -11.19 -1.13 -31.07
N LEU A 319 -11.73 0.09 -30.91
CA LEU A 319 -11.90 1.06 -32.00
C LEU A 319 -10.55 1.43 -32.65
N ALA A 320 -9.48 1.57 -31.87
CA ALA A 320 -8.14 1.82 -32.41
C ALA A 320 -7.60 0.62 -33.20
N PHE A 321 -7.83 -0.60 -32.72
CA PHE A 321 -7.41 -1.83 -33.39
C PHE A 321 -8.15 -2.04 -34.73
N GLU A 322 -9.47 -1.91 -34.74
CA GLU A 322 -10.27 -2.01 -35.97
C GLU A 322 -10.00 -0.85 -36.95
N SER A 323 -9.62 0.35 -36.45
CA SER A 323 -9.18 1.46 -37.30
C SER A 323 -7.87 1.15 -38.03
N LEU A 324 -6.84 0.70 -37.31
CA LEU A 324 -5.55 0.30 -37.89
C LEU A 324 -5.70 -0.85 -38.89
N LYS A 325 -6.53 -1.84 -38.56
CA LYS A 325 -6.88 -2.97 -39.44
C LYS A 325 -7.52 -2.49 -40.75
N LYS A 326 -8.46 -1.53 -40.69
CA LYS A 326 -9.08 -0.93 -41.89
C LYS A 326 -8.08 -0.15 -42.73
N GLU A 327 -7.14 0.57 -42.13
CA GLU A 327 -6.06 1.26 -42.85
C GLU A 327 -5.17 0.28 -43.63
N LEU A 328 -4.74 -0.82 -42.98
CA LEU A 328 -3.94 -1.86 -43.61
C LEU A 328 -4.65 -2.53 -44.79
N PHE A 329 -5.92 -2.92 -44.62
CA PHE A 329 -6.69 -3.53 -45.71
C PHE A 329 -7.04 -2.53 -46.83
N GLY A 330 -7.28 -1.26 -46.50
CA GLY A 330 -7.50 -0.20 -47.49
C GLY A 330 -6.30 -0.02 -48.41
N HIS A 331 -5.10 0.12 -47.84
CA HIS A 331 -3.86 0.20 -48.62
C HIS A 331 -3.62 -1.06 -49.46
N LEU A 332 -3.92 -2.25 -48.95
CA LEU A 332 -3.82 -3.50 -49.72
C LEU A 332 -4.79 -3.53 -50.91
N HIS A 333 -6.05 -3.12 -50.72
CA HIS A 333 -7.03 -3.05 -51.80
C HIS A 333 -6.63 -2.06 -52.90
N ASP A 334 -6.03 -0.91 -52.56
CA ASP A 334 -5.56 0.05 -53.56
C ASP A 334 -4.30 -0.40 -54.30
N VAL A 335 -3.39 -1.13 -53.64
CA VAL A 335 -2.26 -1.79 -54.33
C VAL A 335 -2.77 -2.85 -55.30
N LEU A 336 -3.69 -3.72 -54.87
CA LEU A 336 -4.28 -4.74 -55.72
C LEU A 336 -5.08 -4.14 -56.88
N ARG A 337 -5.87 -3.09 -56.65
CA ARG A 337 -6.57 -2.34 -57.70
C ARG A 337 -5.59 -1.80 -58.75
N LYS A 338 -4.50 -1.16 -58.32
CA LYS A 338 -3.46 -0.63 -59.22
C LYS A 338 -2.72 -1.73 -59.99
N GLN A 339 -2.49 -2.91 -59.39
CA GLN A 339 -1.86 -4.03 -60.07
C GLN A 339 -2.78 -4.74 -61.09
N LEU A 340 -4.08 -4.81 -60.80
CA LEU A 340 -5.08 -5.48 -61.65
C LEU A 340 -5.59 -4.57 -62.79
N PHE A 341 -5.87 -3.30 -62.51
CA PHE A 341 -6.48 -2.36 -63.47
C PHE A 341 -5.50 -1.33 -64.03
N GLY A 342 -4.43 -0.97 -63.30
CA GLY A 342 -3.37 -0.06 -63.78
C GLY A 342 -2.46 -0.65 -64.87
N LYS A 343 -2.72 -1.89 -65.31
CA LYS A 343 -2.18 -2.46 -66.56
C LYS A 343 -3.11 -2.29 -67.77
N ALA A 344 -4.37 -1.90 -67.56
CA ALA A 344 -5.34 -1.63 -68.62
C ALA A 344 -5.41 -0.13 -68.96
N GLU A 345 -5.14 0.76 -68.00
CA GLU A 345 -5.12 2.23 -68.14
C GLU A 345 -3.88 2.75 -68.91
N GLY A 346 -3.45 2.02 -69.95
CA GLY A 346 -2.57 2.52 -71.01
C GLY A 346 -3.30 3.26 -72.12
N LEU A 347 -4.63 3.37 -72.03
CA LEU A 347 -5.53 4.09 -72.92
C LEU A 347 -6.51 4.92 -72.08
N ASP A 348 -6.71 6.17 -72.52
CA ASP A 348 -7.73 7.15 -72.10
C ASP A 348 -7.88 7.48 -70.59
N ALA A 349 -7.22 8.56 -70.18
CA ALA A 349 -7.51 9.28 -68.93
C ALA A 349 -8.55 10.40 -69.13
N PRO A 350 -9.31 10.75 -68.08
CA PRO A 350 -9.50 12.18 -67.79
C PRO A 350 -9.33 12.58 -66.31
N GLU A 351 -9.08 13.87 -66.11
CA GLU A 351 -8.58 14.54 -64.90
C GLU A 351 -9.51 14.66 -63.67
N LYS A 352 -8.89 15.09 -62.54
CA LYS A 352 -9.47 15.85 -61.38
C LYS A 352 -10.33 15.03 -60.39
N ARG A 353 -10.37 15.34 -59.07
CA ARG A 353 -9.72 16.38 -58.23
C ARG A 353 -9.59 15.87 -56.77
N PRO A 354 -8.78 16.50 -55.88
CA PRO A 354 -8.54 16.00 -54.52
C PRO A 354 -9.36 16.71 -53.44
N MET A 355 -9.67 16.00 -52.35
CA MET A 355 -9.34 16.39 -50.96
C MET A 355 -9.90 15.37 -49.96
N LEU A 356 -9.15 15.11 -48.88
CA LEU A 356 -9.67 14.45 -47.68
C LEU A 356 -9.31 15.33 -46.46
N SER A 357 -10.30 15.63 -45.63
CA SER A 357 -10.15 16.49 -44.46
C SER A 357 -9.44 15.76 -43.32
N LYS A 358 -8.63 16.49 -42.54
CA LYS A 358 -7.92 15.94 -41.39
C LYS A 358 -8.89 15.73 -40.22
N LEU A 359 -8.80 14.59 -39.53
CA LEU A 359 -9.44 14.43 -38.22
C LEU A 359 -8.85 15.44 -37.21
N PRO A 360 -9.67 15.97 -36.27
CA PRO A 360 -9.17 16.81 -35.19
C PRO A 360 -8.38 15.99 -34.16
N LYS A 361 -7.43 16.65 -33.49
CA LYS A 361 -6.76 16.08 -32.30
C LYS A 361 -7.59 16.32 -31.04
N ASN A 362 -7.36 15.48 -30.03
CA ASN A 362 -8.04 15.41 -28.73
C ASN A 362 -8.46 16.77 -28.13
N GLY A 363 -9.66 16.82 -27.51
CA GLY A 363 -9.96 17.80 -26.45
C GLY A 363 -11.03 18.86 -26.73
N ALA A 364 -11.96 18.64 -27.69
CA ALA A 364 -13.07 19.56 -27.95
C ALA A 364 -14.44 18.90 -27.69
N THR A 365 -15.30 19.59 -26.94
CA THR A 365 -16.69 19.18 -26.66
C THR A 365 -17.57 19.33 -27.91
N LEU A 366 -18.49 18.39 -28.14
CA LEU A 366 -19.45 18.49 -29.25
C LEU A 366 -20.51 19.59 -28.96
N PRO A 367 -20.84 20.45 -29.93
CA PRO A 367 -22.01 21.33 -29.85
C PRO A 367 -23.31 20.54 -30.07
N PRO A 368 -24.46 21.01 -29.55
CA PRO A 368 -25.76 20.37 -29.79
C PRO A 368 -26.21 20.53 -31.26
N PRO A 369 -27.09 19.64 -31.76
CA PRO A 369 -27.58 19.70 -33.14
C PRO A 369 -28.58 20.85 -33.32
N SER A 370 -28.42 21.61 -34.40
CA SER A 370 -29.36 22.67 -34.80
C SER A 370 -30.64 22.09 -35.41
N GLU A 371 -31.79 22.67 -35.06
CA GLU A 371 -33.09 22.28 -35.61
C GLU A 371 -33.17 22.55 -37.13
N THR A 372 -33.80 21.62 -37.86
CA THR A 372 -33.98 21.74 -39.32
C THR A 372 -35.38 22.27 -39.61
N VAL A 373 -35.48 23.52 -40.08
CA VAL A 373 -36.75 24.15 -40.45
C VAL A 373 -37.34 23.47 -41.69
N LEU A 374 -38.59 23.00 -41.59
CA LEU A 374 -39.32 22.41 -42.71
C LEU A 374 -39.84 23.49 -43.68
N PRO A 375 -39.78 23.28 -45.01
CA PRO A 375 -40.41 24.16 -45.98
C PRO A 375 -41.94 24.01 -45.91
N GLY A 376 -42.66 25.13 -45.90
CA GLY A 376 -44.11 25.15 -45.67
C GLY A 376 -44.94 24.61 -46.84
N SER A 377 -45.87 23.71 -46.54
CA SER A 377 -46.93 23.28 -47.45
C SER A 377 -48.13 24.24 -47.38
N VAL A 378 -48.50 24.84 -48.51
CA VAL A 378 -49.67 25.72 -48.63
C VAL A 378 -50.93 24.91 -48.95
N VAL A 379 -51.93 24.96 -48.07
CA VAL A 379 -53.35 24.72 -48.37
C VAL A 379 -54.19 25.67 -47.50
N GLN A 380 -55.43 25.96 -47.90
CA GLN A 380 -56.46 26.61 -47.06
C GLN A 380 -57.03 25.65 -46.01
#